data_AF-A0A966JKG3-F1
#
_entry.id   AF-A0A966JKG3-F1
#
_cell.length_a   1.000
_cell.length_b   1.000
_cell.length_c   1.000
_cell.angle_alpha   90.00
_cell.angle_beta   90.00
_cell.angle_gamma   90.00
#
_symmetry.space_group_name_H-M   'P 1'
#
loop_
_entity.id
_entity.type
_entity.pdbx_description
1 polymer ?
#
loop_
_entity_poly.entity_id
_entity_poly.type
_entity_poly.pdbx_seq_one_letter_code
_entity_poly.pdbx_strand_id
1 'polypeptide(L)'
;MIENSRFPYLTFQYALMMRIYYSARWLASILLLSYLILRYFSEATWWSELLLYNVVLIAAIIGILFTPLPDDDLGQKVLALALLAWGIGSITSSIDSFFNTELSIISEIAYSLFYPLAIFGAIRSLRNQAKSRRLELIDTLVIALSGTTLLSTFFLKPASAEISGSQYEVFLTIIYPVGDLVLLLTVVGIVLLQRLSLR
;
A
#
# COMPACT_ATOMS: atom_id res chain seq x y z
N MET A 1 35.75 3.85 31.14
CA MET A 1 36.16 4.49 29.88
C MET A 1 34.91 5.17 29.33
N ILE A 2 34.93 6.50 29.33
CA ILE A 2 33.77 7.37 29.13
C ILE A 2 33.46 7.41 27.64
N GLU A 3 32.28 6.96 27.21
CA GLU A 3 31.69 7.44 25.97
C GLU A 3 30.41 8.18 26.29
N ASN A 4 30.51 9.48 26.06
CA ASN A 4 29.61 10.54 26.43
C ASN A 4 28.41 10.47 25.48
N SER A 5 27.33 9.78 25.86
CA SER A 5 26.09 9.72 25.07
C SER A 5 25.43 11.10 25.06
N ARG A 6 25.79 11.94 24.09
CA ARG A 6 25.27 13.31 23.96
C ARG A 6 23.76 13.39 23.67
N PHE A 7 23.05 12.27 23.52
CA PHE A 7 21.61 12.26 23.23
C PHE A 7 20.87 11.01 23.77
N PRO A 8 20.74 10.82 25.10
CA PRO A 8 20.06 9.66 25.67
C PRO A 8 18.55 9.61 25.32
N TYR A 9 17.93 10.77 25.08
CA TYR A 9 16.54 10.88 24.67
C TYR A 9 16.28 10.31 23.26
N LEU A 10 17.22 10.49 22.32
CA LEU A 10 17.12 9.91 20.98
C LEU A 10 17.19 8.38 21.04
N THR A 11 18.00 7.81 21.94
CA THR A 11 18.15 6.35 22.08
C THR A 11 16.88 5.71 22.65
N PHE A 12 16.25 6.34 23.64
CA PHE A 12 15.00 5.84 24.24
C PHE A 12 13.81 5.95 23.28
N GLN A 13 13.63 7.09 22.60
CA GLN A 13 12.57 7.25 21.60
C GLN A 13 12.75 6.26 20.44
N TYR A 14 13.97 6.08 19.97
CA TYR A 14 14.28 5.10 18.92
C TYR A 14 13.98 3.67 19.35
N ALA A 15 14.35 3.28 20.58
CA ALA A 15 14.04 1.96 21.13
C ALA A 15 12.53 1.72 21.27
N LEU A 16 11.77 2.73 21.68
CA LEU A 16 10.32 2.69 21.75
C LEU A 16 9.69 2.53 20.35
N MET A 17 10.13 3.33 19.37
CA MET A 17 9.69 3.24 17.97
C MET A 17 9.97 1.85 17.40
N MET A 18 11.17 1.31 17.61
CA MET A 18 11.53 -0.05 17.19
C MET A 18 10.60 -1.10 17.81
N ARG A 19 10.31 -1.00 19.10
CA ARG A 19 9.41 -1.94 19.79
C ARG A 19 8.00 -1.87 19.23
N ILE A 20 7.46 -0.66 19.01
CA ILE A 20 6.13 -0.45 18.44
C ILE A 20 6.09 -0.98 17.01
N TYR A 21 7.08 -0.65 16.18
CA TYR A 21 7.22 -1.13 14.81
C TYR A 21 7.18 -2.66 14.73
N TYR A 22 8.03 -3.36 15.47
CA TYR A 22 8.05 -4.82 15.44
C TYR A 22 6.73 -5.41 15.91
N SER A 23 6.17 -4.87 17.00
CA SER A 23 4.89 -5.35 17.54
C SER A 23 3.75 -5.16 16.53
N ALA A 24 3.64 -3.97 15.95
CA ALA A 24 2.63 -3.63 14.96
C ALA A 24 2.79 -4.45 13.67
N ARG A 25 4.02 -4.66 13.20
CA ARG A 25 4.32 -5.47 12.02
C ARG A 25 3.90 -6.93 12.21
N TRP A 26 4.29 -7.54 13.32
CA TRP A 26 3.92 -8.92 13.61
C TRP A 26 2.43 -9.05 13.84
N LEU A 27 1.82 -8.12 14.58
CA LEU A 27 0.38 -8.06 14.79
C LEU A 27 -0.37 -7.98 13.45
N ALA A 28 -0.01 -7.02 12.58
CA ALA A 28 -0.63 -6.87 11.26
C ALA A 28 -0.49 -8.16 10.42
N SER A 29 0.68 -8.78 10.43
CA SER A 29 0.94 -10.01 9.67
C SER A 29 0.12 -11.19 10.20
N ILE A 30 0.06 -11.37 11.52
CA ILE A 30 -0.73 -12.43 12.16
C ILE A 30 -2.22 -12.21 11.93
N LEU A 31 -2.70 -10.97 12.10
CA LEU A 31 -4.08 -10.63 11.86
C LEU A 31 -4.46 -10.85 10.39
N LEU A 32 -3.60 -10.45 9.45
CA LEU A 32 -3.83 -10.68 8.02
C LEU A 32 -3.92 -12.18 7.71
N LEU A 33 -2.98 -12.98 8.22
CA LEU A 33 -3.03 -14.44 8.06
C LEU A 33 -4.30 -15.02 8.68
N SER A 34 -4.70 -14.56 9.87
CA SER A 34 -5.93 -15.02 10.51
C SER A 34 -7.18 -14.65 9.70
N TYR A 35 -7.20 -13.46 9.09
CA TYR A 35 -8.27 -13.01 8.19
C TYR A 35 -8.32 -13.87 6.93
N LEU A 36 -7.18 -14.16 6.29
CA LEU A 36 -7.12 -15.02 5.10
C LEU A 36 -7.58 -16.45 5.40
N ILE A 37 -7.18 -17.00 6.55
CA ILE A 37 -7.64 -18.32 7.02
C ILE A 37 -9.16 -18.28 7.23
N LEU A 38 -9.67 -17.28 7.96
CA LEU A 38 -11.11 -17.11 8.16
C LEU A 38 -11.85 -17.04 6.81
N ARG A 39 -11.34 -16.25 5.87
CA ARG A 39 -11.94 -16.03 4.55
C ARG A 39 -11.96 -17.28 3.68
N TYR A 40 -11.03 -18.20 3.90
CA TYR A 40 -11.03 -19.50 3.23
C TYR A 40 -12.14 -20.43 3.76
N PHE A 41 -12.49 -20.32 5.04
CA PHE A 41 -13.48 -21.19 5.68
C PHE A 41 -14.88 -20.58 5.79
N SER A 42 -15.00 -19.26 5.67
CA SER A 42 -16.23 -18.51 5.96
C SER A 42 -16.53 -17.47 4.88
N GLU A 43 -17.82 -17.28 4.62
CA GLU A 43 -18.31 -16.18 3.78
C GLU A 43 -18.10 -14.82 4.42
N ALA A 44 -18.33 -13.75 3.63
CA ALA A 44 -18.04 -12.39 4.08
C ALA A 44 -19.11 -11.99 5.07
N THR A 45 -18.68 -11.51 6.23
CA THR A 45 -19.61 -11.04 7.27
C THR A 45 -19.29 -9.60 7.63
N TRP A 46 -20.28 -8.88 8.15
CA TRP A 46 -20.08 -7.49 8.54
C TRP A 46 -18.89 -7.33 9.50
N TRP A 47 -18.69 -8.26 10.44
CA TRP A 47 -17.61 -8.16 11.43
C TRP A 47 -16.24 -8.56 10.84
N SER A 48 -16.20 -9.51 9.90
CA SER A 48 -14.94 -9.89 9.24
C SER A 48 -14.41 -8.76 8.37
N GLU A 49 -15.28 -8.11 7.60
CA GLU A 49 -14.88 -7.03 6.70
C GLU A 49 -14.73 -5.70 7.43
N LEU A 50 -15.71 -5.31 8.25
CA LEU A 50 -15.68 -3.99 8.90
C LEU A 50 -14.69 -3.94 10.06
N LEU A 51 -14.58 -5.00 10.86
CA LEU A 51 -13.71 -5.00 12.05
C LEU A 51 -12.38 -5.68 11.77
N LEU A 52 -12.38 -6.99 11.46
CA LEU A 52 -11.15 -7.77 11.41
C LEU A 52 -10.19 -7.25 10.32
N TYR A 53 -10.67 -7.06 9.10
CA TYR A 53 -9.86 -6.55 8.00
C TYR A 53 -9.36 -5.12 8.25
N ASN A 54 -10.20 -4.23 8.77
CA ASN A 54 -9.77 -2.85 9.06
C ASN A 54 -8.80 -2.74 10.25
N VAL A 55 -8.86 -3.65 11.23
CA VAL A 55 -7.86 -3.71 12.30
C VAL A 55 -6.48 -4.11 11.77
N VAL A 56 -6.41 -5.01 10.77
CA VAL A 56 -5.16 -5.31 10.05
C VAL A 56 -4.57 -4.03 9.47
N LEU A 57 -5.42 -3.22 8.82
CA LEU A 57 -4.99 -1.99 8.18
C LEU A 57 -4.51 -0.94 9.18
N ILE A 58 -5.21 -0.77 10.31
CA ILE A 58 -4.79 0.12 11.39
C ILE A 58 -3.42 -0.32 11.93
N ALA A 59 -3.23 -1.63 12.17
CA ALA A 59 -1.94 -2.16 12.60
C ALA A 59 -0.83 -1.91 11.56
N ALA A 60 -1.13 -2.02 10.26
CA ALA A 60 -0.20 -1.71 9.18
C ALA A 60 0.18 -0.22 9.14
N ILE A 61 -0.79 0.69 9.28
CA ILE A 61 -0.56 2.14 9.32
C ILE A 61 0.31 2.52 10.53
N ILE A 62 0.01 1.98 11.71
CA ILE A 62 0.84 2.16 12.91
C ILE A 62 2.26 1.63 12.63
N GLY A 63 2.39 0.44 12.05
CA GLY A 63 3.68 -0.12 11.65
C GLY A 63 4.47 0.84 10.77
N ILE A 64 3.85 1.40 9.73
CA ILE A 64 4.51 2.36 8.84
C ILE A 64 4.91 3.62 9.60
N LEU A 65 4.00 4.28 10.33
CA LEU A 65 4.27 5.55 11.01
C LEU A 65 5.34 5.46 12.10
N PHE A 66 5.45 4.31 12.77
CA PHE A 66 6.48 4.08 13.79
C PHE A 66 7.72 3.38 13.24
N THR A 67 7.83 3.20 11.92
CA THR A 67 9.05 2.67 11.32
C THR A 67 10.20 3.63 11.58
N PRO A 68 11.35 3.16 12.09
CA PRO A 68 12.53 3.98 12.33
C PRO A 68 13.33 4.15 11.05
N LEU A 69 12.74 4.80 10.05
CA LEU A 69 13.40 5.20 8.81
C LEU A 69 14.13 6.54 9.06
N PRO A 70 15.47 6.59 9.01
CA PRO A 70 16.21 7.81 9.33
C PRO A 70 16.04 8.94 8.29
N ASP A 71 15.77 8.60 7.02
CA ASP A 71 16.03 9.53 5.91
C ASP A 71 14.79 10.00 5.13
N ASP A 72 13.61 9.37 5.20
CA ASP A 72 12.45 9.76 4.35
C ASP A 72 11.08 9.81 5.04
N ASP A 73 10.92 10.81 5.91
CA ASP A 73 9.68 11.13 6.61
C ASP A 73 8.52 11.46 5.65
N LEU A 74 8.78 12.08 4.49
CA LEU A 74 7.72 12.41 3.53
C LEU A 74 7.18 11.15 2.83
N GLY A 75 8.05 10.27 2.33
CA GLY A 75 7.63 9.02 1.67
C GLY A 75 6.82 8.13 2.61
N GLN A 76 7.27 8.02 3.86
CA GLN A 76 6.56 7.30 4.93
C GLN A 76 5.16 7.87 5.19
N LYS A 77 5.03 9.19 5.35
CA LYS A 77 3.73 9.85 5.59
C LYS A 77 2.77 9.68 4.42
N VAL A 78 3.27 9.77 3.19
CA VAL A 78 2.46 9.57 1.98
C VAL A 78 1.97 8.12 1.88
N LEU A 79 2.82 7.14 2.18
CA LEU A 79 2.41 5.73 2.22
C LEU A 79 1.36 5.47 3.30
N ALA A 80 1.52 6.07 4.48
CA ALA A 80 0.50 6.01 5.52
C ALA A 80 -0.81 6.66 5.07
N LEU A 81 -0.75 7.79 4.36
CA LEU A 81 -1.92 8.45 3.78
C LEU A 81 -2.60 7.59 2.70
N ALA A 82 -1.83 6.88 1.88
CA ALA A 82 -2.36 5.93 0.91
C ALA A 82 -3.18 4.84 1.61
N LEU A 83 -2.61 4.21 2.65
CA LEU A 83 -3.32 3.20 3.44
C LEU A 83 -4.54 3.78 4.17
N LEU A 84 -4.49 5.03 4.63
CA LEU A 84 -5.65 5.70 5.19
C LEU A 84 -6.77 5.88 4.15
N ALA A 85 -6.44 6.28 2.92
CA ALA A 85 -7.42 6.36 1.82
C ALA A 85 -8.03 4.98 1.54
N TRP A 86 -7.21 3.93 1.47
CA TRP A 86 -7.70 2.55 1.35
C TRP A 86 -8.63 2.15 2.51
N GLY A 87 -8.30 2.57 3.74
CA GLY A 87 -9.10 2.27 4.93
C GLY A 87 -10.44 2.97 4.97
N ILE A 88 -10.48 4.24 4.57
CA ILE A 88 -11.73 4.96 4.38
C ILE A 88 -12.58 4.20 3.36
N GLY A 89 -11.99 3.80 2.23
CA GLY A 89 -12.68 3.02 1.20
C GLY A 89 -13.21 1.68 1.71
N SER A 90 -12.41 0.96 2.50
CA SER A 90 -12.79 -0.33 3.07
C SER A 90 -13.92 -0.22 4.08
N ILE A 91 -13.87 0.77 4.96
CA ILE A 91 -14.93 1.01 5.95
C ILE A 91 -16.23 1.39 5.24
N THR A 92 -16.19 2.36 4.32
CA THR A 92 -17.41 2.82 3.64
C THR A 92 -17.99 1.74 2.74
N SER A 93 -17.16 1.00 2.00
CA SER A 93 -17.60 -0.14 1.17
C SER A 93 -18.21 -1.28 2.00
N SER A 94 -17.64 -1.58 3.17
CA SER A 94 -18.19 -2.58 4.08
C SER A 94 -19.54 -2.12 4.66
N ILE A 95 -19.64 -0.85 5.06
CA ILE A 95 -20.90 -0.29 5.56
C ILE A 95 -21.98 -0.36 4.47
N ASP A 96 -21.61 0.02 3.25
CA ASP A 96 -22.49 -0.02 2.08
C ASP A 96 -23.03 -1.41 1.82
N SER A 97 -22.13 -2.39 1.76
CA SER A 97 -22.45 -3.77 1.41
C SER A 97 -23.30 -4.49 2.47
N PHE A 98 -23.08 -4.22 3.76
CA PHE A 98 -23.73 -4.96 4.84
C PHE A 98 -24.91 -4.24 5.47
N PHE A 99 -25.00 -2.91 5.34
CA PHE A 99 -26.07 -2.11 5.95
C PHE A 99 -26.93 -1.37 4.92
N ASN A 100 -26.77 -1.65 3.61
CA ASN A 100 -27.56 -1.07 2.51
C ASN A 100 -27.61 0.46 2.56
N THR A 101 -26.44 1.09 2.64
CA THR A 101 -26.33 2.56 2.58
C THR A 101 -26.09 3.04 1.14
N GLU A 102 -25.81 4.34 0.97
CA GLU A 102 -25.42 4.94 -0.33
C GLU A 102 -24.03 5.59 -0.21
N LEU A 103 -23.03 4.81 0.21
CA LEU A 103 -21.65 5.25 0.46
C LEU A 103 -20.66 4.78 -0.63
N SER A 104 -21.14 4.10 -1.67
CA SER A 104 -20.33 3.59 -2.79
C SER A 104 -19.39 4.65 -3.38
N ILE A 105 -19.90 5.84 -3.68
CA ILE A 105 -19.10 6.96 -4.24
C ILE A 105 -17.91 7.32 -3.34
N ILE A 106 -18.11 7.36 -2.02
CA ILE A 106 -17.04 7.67 -1.08
C ILE A 106 -15.99 6.56 -1.11
N SER A 107 -16.43 5.30 -1.15
CA SER A 107 -15.52 4.17 -1.23
C SER A 107 -14.69 4.16 -2.51
N GLU A 108 -15.32 4.43 -3.64
CA GLU A 108 -14.70 4.40 -4.97
C GLU A 108 -13.68 5.53 -5.15
N ILE A 109 -14.00 6.74 -4.66
CA ILE A 109 -13.05 7.87 -4.62
C ILE A 109 -11.86 7.54 -3.72
N ALA A 110 -12.11 6.99 -2.54
CA ALA A 110 -11.05 6.67 -1.57
C ALA A 110 -10.11 5.57 -2.10
N TYR A 111 -10.65 4.51 -2.70
CA TYR A 111 -9.85 3.48 -3.37
C TYR A 111 -9.11 4.01 -4.60
N SER A 112 -9.72 4.90 -5.39
CA SER A 112 -9.04 5.50 -6.53
C SER A 112 -7.86 6.38 -6.11
N LEU A 113 -8.00 7.09 -4.98
CA LEU A 113 -6.95 7.94 -4.41
C LEU A 113 -5.78 7.15 -3.82
N PHE A 114 -6.01 5.90 -3.39
CA PHE A 114 -4.95 5.02 -2.91
C PHE A 114 -3.82 4.85 -3.94
N TYR A 115 -4.14 4.58 -5.21
CA TYR A 115 -3.12 4.30 -6.24
C TYR A 115 -2.10 5.43 -6.43
N PRO A 116 -2.48 6.69 -6.74
CA PRO A 116 -1.51 7.76 -6.92
C PRO A 116 -0.72 8.05 -5.65
N LEU A 117 -1.33 7.95 -4.46
CA LEU A 117 -0.63 8.13 -3.19
C LEU A 117 0.37 7.00 -2.93
N ALA A 118 -0.01 5.74 -3.16
CA ALA A 118 0.84 4.57 -2.96
C ALA A 118 2.05 4.61 -3.89
N ILE A 119 1.84 4.93 -5.18
CA ILE A 119 2.91 5.09 -6.17
C ILE A 119 3.84 6.24 -5.76
N PHE A 120 3.29 7.41 -5.41
CA PHE A 120 4.09 8.56 -5.01
C PHE A 120 4.91 8.26 -3.76
N GLY A 121 4.31 7.65 -2.74
CA GLY A 121 4.97 7.26 -1.51
C GLY A 121 6.07 6.23 -1.73
N ALA A 122 5.81 5.22 -2.57
CA ALA A 122 6.79 4.19 -2.94
C ALA A 122 7.99 4.80 -3.66
N ILE A 123 7.76 5.59 -4.73
CA ILE A 123 8.84 6.26 -5.48
C ILE A 123 9.65 7.18 -4.55
N ARG A 124 8.97 7.95 -3.71
CA ARG A 124 9.62 8.88 -2.78
C ARG A 124 10.52 8.14 -1.81
N SER A 125 10.00 7.10 -1.15
CA SER A 125 10.72 6.25 -0.20
C SER A 125 12.02 5.66 -0.78
N LEU A 126 12.12 5.56 -2.10
CA LEU A 126 13.27 5.00 -2.81
C LEU A 126 14.25 6.09 -3.31
N ARG A 127 13.86 7.36 -3.31
CA ARG A 127 14.62 8.48 -3.89
C ARG A 127 15.90 8.81 -3.13
N ASN A 128 15.93 8.54 -1.82
CA ASN A 128 17.05 8.88 -0.94
C ASN A 128 18.23 7.90 -1.02
N GLN A 129 18.32 7.17 -2.12
CA GLN A 129 19.38 6.19 -2.35
C GLN A 129 20.56 6.82 -3.09
N ALA A 130 21.73 6.18 -2.97
CA ALA A 130 22.96 6.61 -3.64
C ALA A 130 22.74 6.86 -5.15
N LYS A 131 23.54 7.74 -5.74
CA LYS A 131 23.37 8.19 -7.14
C LYS A 131 23.21 7.04 -8.15
N SER A 132 23.95 5.93 -7.99
CA SER A 132 23.81 4.71 -8.81
C SER A 132 22.40 4.12 -8.71
N ARG A 133 21.94 3.90 -7.48
CA ARG A 133 20.66 3.26 -7.17
C ARG A 133 19.46 4.09 -7.61
N ARG A 134 19.60 5.42 -7.69
CA ARG A 134 18.56 6.29 -8.27
C ARG A 134 18.33 6.06 -9.76
N LEU A 135 19.40 5.80 -10.52
CA LEU A 135 19.28 5.52 -11.96
C LEU A 135 18.60 4.16 -12.17
N GLU A 136 19.02 3.15 -11.42
CA GLU A 136 18.41 1.82 -11.45
C GLU A 136 16.89 1.86 -11.13
N LEU A 137 16.47 2.73 -10.20
CA LEU A 137 15.06 2.95 -9.91
C LEU A 137 14.29 3.58 -11.07
N ILE A 138 14.89 4.55 -11.76
CA ILE A 138 14.26 5.16 -12.93
C ILE A 138 14.09 4.11 -14.03
N ASP A 139 15.12 3.29 -14.28
CA ASP A 139 15.04 2.19 -15.26
C ASP A 139 13.94 1.18 -14.88
N THR A 140 13.82 0.87 -13.59
CA THR A 140 12.73 0.03 -13.09
C THR A 140 11.36 0.63 -13.32
N LEU A 141 11.19 1.92 -13.02
CA LEU A 141 9.92 2.60 -13.23
C LEU A 141 9.58 2.65 -14.72
N VAL A 142 10.56 2.86 -15.60
CA VAL A 142 10.37 2.80 -17.05
C VAL A 142 9.90 1.41 -17.48
N ILE A 143 10.54 0.33 -16.99
CA ILE A 143 10.15 -1.05 -17.27
C ILE A 143 8.74 -1.35 -16.72
N ALA A 144 8.46 -0.96 -15.47
CA ALA A 144 7.18 -1.20 -14.82
C ALA A 144 6.03 -0.47 -15.52
N LEU A 145 6.21 0.81 -15.88
CA LEU A 145 5.20 1.59 -16.60
C LEU A 145 4.99 1.10 -18.04
N SER A 146 6.07 0.73 -18.73
CA SER A 146 5.99 0.16 -20.08
C SER A 146 5.30 -1.21 -20.05
N GLY A 147 5.66 -2.07 -19.09
CA GLY A 147 5.03 -3.36 -18.87
C GLY A 147 3.56 -3.24 -18.50
N THR A 148 3.21 -2.27 -17.63
CA THR A 148 1.82 -1.96 -17.30
C THR A 148 1.08 -1.54 -18.56
N THR A 149 1.64 -0.64 -19.36
CA THR A 149 0.99 -0.17 -20.61
C THR A 149 0.72 -1.32 -21.57
N LEU A 150 1.70 -2.21 -21.77
CA LEU A 150 1.56 -3.39 -22.61
C LEU A 150 0.47 -4.33 -22.07
N LEU A 151 0.58 -4.75 -20.81
CA LEU A 151 -0.36 -5.68 -20.19
C LEU A 151 -1.77 -5.09 -20.13
N SER A 152 -1.92 -3.85 -19.67
CA SER A 152 -3.20 -3.15 -19.65
C SER A 152 -3.80 -3.05 -21.05
N THR A 153 -3.01 -2.79 -22.10
CA THR A 153 -3.54 -2.78 -23.48
C THR A 153 -4.03 -4.17 -23.90
N PHE A 154 -3.30 -5.23 -23.56
CA PHE A 154 -3.71 -6.61 -23.86
C PHE A 154 -4.98 -7.03 -23.11
N PHE A 155 -5.15 -6.61 -21.86
CA PHE A 155 -6.32 -6.97 -21.04
C PHE A 155 -7.52 -6.04 -21.26
N LEU A 156 -7.30 -4.74 -21.45
CA LEU A 156 -8.37 -3.76 -21.66
C LEU A 156 -8.95 -3.83 -23.07
N LYS A 157 -8.17 -4.21 -24.10
CA LYS A 157 -8.70 -4.33 -25.46
C LYS A 157 -9.86 -5.34 -25.58
N PRO A 158 -9.75 -6.59 -25.09
CA PRO A 158 -10.89 -7.51 -25.07
C PRO A 158 -11.98 -7.05 -24.08
N ALA A 159 -11.61 -6.54 -22.90
CA ALA A 159 -12.59 -6.09 -21.91
C ALA A 159 -13.43 -4.90 -22.41
N SER A 160 -12.84 -3.96 -23.17
CA SER A 160 -13.53 -2.78 -23.71
C SER A 160 -14.69 -3.10 -24.66
N ALA A 161 -14.74 -4.31 -25.22
CA ALA A 161 -15.88 -4.78 -26.01
C ALA A 161 -17.08 -5.20 -25.15
N GLU A 162 -16.86 -5.46 -23.86
CA GLU A 162 -17.85 -5.93 -22.89
C GLU A 162 -18.13 -4.89 -21.78
N ILE A 163 -17.32 -3.84 -21.66
CA ILE A 163 -17.52 -2.77 -20.69
C ILE A 163 -18.71 -1.88 -21.13
N SER A 164 -19.85 -2.11 -20.51
CA SER A 164 -21.03 -1.25 -20.58
C SER A 164 -21.30 -0.61 -19.22
N GLY A 165 -21.52 0.70 -19.16
CA GLY A 165 -21.79 1.41 -17.91
C GLY A 165 -21.71 2.92 -18.04
N SER A 166 -21.84 3.62 -16.92
CA SER A 166 -21.61 5.07 -16.86
C SER A 166 -20.13 5.40 -17.09
N GLN A 167 -19.81 6.62 -17.54
CA GLN A 167 -18.40 7.04 -17.73
C GLN A 167 -17.55 6.84 -16.46
N TYR A 168 -18.17 6.97 -15.30
CA TYR A 168 -17.53 6.78 -14.00
C TYR A 168 -17.22 5.30 -13.72
N GLU A 169 -18.17 4.39 -13.97
CA GLU A 169 -17.95 2.94 -13.85
C GLU A 169 -16.87 2.44 -14.81
N VAL A 170 -16.86 2.96 -16.05
CA VAL A 170 -15.81 2.65 -17.03
C VAL A 170 -14.45 3.11 -16.51
N PHE A 171 -14.37 4.31 -15.93
CA PHE A 171 -13.13 4.80 -15.32
C PHE A 171 -12.65 3.89 -14.18
N LEU A 172 -13.54 3.49 -13.26
CA LEU A 172 -13.21 2.60 -12.15
C LEU A 172 -12.75 1.22 -12.61
N THR A 173 -13.42 0.67 -13.62
CA THR A 173 -13.08 -0.63 -14.24
C THR A 173 -11.68 -0.62 -14.85
N ILE A 174 -11.19 0.53 -15.32
CA ILE A 174 -9.85 0.69 -15.86
C ILE A 174 -8.83 0.96 -14.75
N ILE A 175 -9.12 1.90 -13.84
CA ILE A 175 -8.12 2.39 -12.89
C ILE A 175 -7.69 1.33 -11.88
N TYR A 176 -8.59 0.45 -11.43
CA TYR A 176 -8.26 -0.61 -10.47
C TYR A 176 -7.23 -1.61 -11.03
N PRO A 177 -7.48 -2.32 -12.14
CA PRO A 177 -6.51 -3.27 -12.68
C PRO A 177 -5.23 -2.58 -13.17
N VAL A 178 -5.30 -1.39 -13.76
CA VAL A 178 -4.09 -0.66 -14.18
C VAL A 178 -3.27 -0.23 -12.98
N GLY A 179 -3.91 0.32 -11.95
CA GLY A 179 -3.25 0.72 -10.71
C GLY A 179 -2.55 -0.44 -10.02
N ASP A 180 -3.21 -1.59 -9.93
CA ASP A 180 -2.65 -2.83 -9.38
C ASP A 180 -1.42 -3.29 -10.18
N LEU A 181 -1.49 -3.27 -11.51
CA LEU A 181 -0.36 -3.64 -12.37
C LEU A 181 0.83 -2.69 -12.18
N VAL A 182 0.61 -1.38 -12.11
CA VAL A 182 1.68 -0.40 -11.87
C VAL A 182 2.35 -0.67 -10.52
N LEU A 183 1.56 -0.85 -9.46
CA LEU A 183 2.07 -1.13 -8.12
C LEU A 183 2.84 -2.44 -8.09
N LEU A 184 2.28 -3.52 -8.64
CA LEU A 184 2.89 -4.84 -8.67
C LEU A 184 4.23 -4.82 -9.42
N LEU A 185 4.26 -4.30 -10.65
CA LEU A 185 5.46 -4.28 -11.47
C LEU A 185 6.55 -3.39 -10.86
N THR A 186 6.15 -2.26 -10.24
CA THR A 186 7.08 -1.40 -9.52
C THR A 186 7.73 -2.15 -8.35
N VAL A 187 6.92 -2.78 -7.49
CA VAL A 187 7.41 -3.54 -6.32
C VAL A 187 8.30 -4.70 -6.75
N VAL A 188 7.86 -5.50 -7.73
CA VAL A 188 8.65 -6.63 -8.25
C VAL A 188 9.98 -6.16 -8.82
N GLY A 189 9.98 -5.10 -9.64
CA GLY A 189 11.20 -4.55 -10.22
C GLY A 189 12.18 -4.07 -9.15
N ILE A 190 11.70 -3.37 -8.12
CA ILE A 190 12.54 -2.93 -7.01
C ILE A 190 13.13 -4.12 -6.25
N VAL A 191 12.33 -5.13 -5.92
CA VAL A 191 12.79 -6.32 -5.18
C VAL A 191 13.86 -7.08 -5.96
N LEU A 192 13.66 -7.23 -7.27
CA LEU A 192 14.63 -7.90 -8.15
C LEU A 192 15.95 -7.14 -8.18
N LEU A 193 15.91 -5.82 -8.37
CA LEU A 193 17.12 -4.99 -8.33
C LEU A 193 17.84 -5.03 -6.98
N GLN A 194 17.10 -4.97 -5.88
CA GLN A 194 17.69 -5.02 -4.55
C GLN A 194 18.43 -6.34 -4.30
N ARG A 195 17.91 -7.47 -4.79
CA ARG A 195 18.60 -8.76 -4.69
C ARG A 195 19.83 -8.85 -5.57
N LEU A 196 19.81 -8.21 -6.75
CA LEU A 196 20.95 -8.19 -7.66
C LEU A 196 22.09 -7.28 -7.14
N SER A 197 21.76 -6.16 -6.50
CA SER A 197 22.74 -5.23 -5.91
C SER A 197 23.40 -5.74 -4.61
N LEU A 198 22.81 -6.74 -3.94
CA LEU A 198 23.37 -7.35 -2.73
C LEU A 198 24.40 -8.46 -3.04
N ARG A 199 24.63 -8.77 -4.32
CA ARG A 199 25.72 -9.62 -4.81
C ARG A 199 26.83 -8.76 -5.37
#